data_AF-A0ABD2M9K2-F1
#
_entry.id   AF-A0ABD2M9K2-F1
#
_cell.length_a   1.000
_cell.length_b   1.000
_cell.length_c   1.000
_cell.angle_alpha   90.00
_cell.angle_beta   90.00
_cell.angle_gamma   90.00
#
_symmetry.space_group_name_H-M   'P 1'
#
loop_
_entity.id
_entity.type
_entity.pdbx_description
1 polymer ?
#
loop_
_entity_poly.entity_id
_entity_poly.type
_entity_poly.pdbx_seq_one_letter_code
_entity_poly.pdbx_strand_id
1 'polypeptide(L)'
;MTEQQQQKQRGSVVPQLFYANIDASIEIFRASAIEAIFELVPRMRNSRLDIVAMAYSLNGTFIGQMLFERVFLLRCPSFRWNGLAAKAALRFGTFFRQKCFWSESAHSETVLFELYIRFEDTNGEIKLFPVPILNEDIRGDQYTGWYPNRLDQLRRDSRVVLTKRFYLVDKQSVVTVTDQQAEKRTDQLIRSPERITLHIHLQMLLQRAAFLCRTSKFLSLKLFKRSNWIQAVTALPATAEVALLPSMRPTFRYPYDKTVEVVMATACSVAALWAAVRAYSWGRRSGKLIIDASTILKLVLYAADGIGNVFLLVMAIIAVWLTFAYKMQSHLFYVPLAESQEGSFVAYLVSAVALKALSLAHTLVCLTLVQTFFIGWERPRALKNPEQKRPIDEAKEAKGEQKATDSQHSSVVIWRTYLIANEWNELQLYRKTRLSVQLLTVLFLLDYMEFGN
;
A
#
# COMPACT_ATOMS: atom_id res chain seq x y z
N MET A 1 -47.03 31.74 -24.83
CA MET A 1 -47.82 30.55 -24.44
C MET A 1 -46.96 29.67 -23.56
N THR A 2 -47.22 29.43 -22.29
CA THR A 2 -48.09 30.06 -21.29
C THR A 2 -47.62 29.40 -19.99
N GLU A 3 -47.47 30.17 -18.92
CA GLU A 3 -47.11 29.77 -17.56
C GLU A 3 -48.10 28.76 -16.91
N GLN A 4 -48.95 28.10 -17.71
CA GLN A 4 -50.01 27.20 -17.29
C GLN A 4 -49.62 25.72 -17.28
N GLN A 5 -48.44 25.33 -17.78
CA GLN A 5 -47.97 23.94 -17.66
C GLN A 5 -47.23 23.63 -16.35
N GLN A 6 -46.85 24.64 -15.55
CA GLN A 6 -46.21 24.43 -14.25
C GLN A 6 -47.18 24.30 -13.05
N GLN A 7 -48.49 24.51 -13.26
CA GLN A 7 -49.46 24.54 -12.15
C GLN A 7 -50.35 23.29 -12.00
N LYS A 8 -50.14 22.24 -12.81
CA LYS A 8 -51.02 21.04 -12.81
C LYS A 8 -50.33 19.74 -12.36
N GLN A 9 -49.51 19.82 -11.32
CA GLN A 9 -49.13 18.67 -10.48
C GLN A 9 -49.02 19.09 -9.00
N ARG A 10 -50.13 19.53 -8.40
CA ARG A 10 -50.32 19.39 -6.94
C ARG A 10 -50.99 18.04 -6.65
N GLY A 11 -50.40 16.96 -7.15
CA GLY A 11 -50.55 15.67 -6.50
C GLY A 11 -49.67 15.69 -5.25
N SER A 12 -50.10 15.05 -4.17
CA SER A 12 -49.23 14.78 -3.01
C SER A 12 -47.87 14.32 -3.53
N VAL A 13 -46.85 15.19 -3.41
CA VAL A 13 -45.49 14.87 -3.87
C VAL A 13 -44.95 13.90 -2.85
N VAL A 14 -45.33 12.63 -2.99
CA VAL A 14 -44.69 11.55 -2.26
C VAL A 14 -43.23 11.60 -2.71
N PRO A 15 -42.30 11.91 -1.82
CA PRO A 15 -40.91 12.09 -2.20
C PRO A 15 -40.38 10.79 -2.81
N GLN A 16 -39.74 10.90 -3.97
CA GLN A 16 -39.26 9.76 -4.73
C GLN A 16 -38.19 9.00 -3.95
N LEU A 17 -38.40 7.69 -3.75
CA LEU A 17 -37.44 6.81 -3.08
C LEU A 17 -36.32 6.34 -4.03
N PHE A 18 -36.66 6.16 -5.30
CA PHE A 18 -35.78 5.66 -6.36
C PHE A 18 -35.46 6.75 -7.38
N TYR A 19 -34.35 6.60 -8.10
CA TYR A 19 -34.12 7.36 -9.33
C TYR A 19 -35.04 6.81 -10.43
N ALA A 20 -35.82 7.69 -11.06
CA ALA A 20 -36.77 7.29 -12.10
C ALA A 20 -36.09 7.21 -13.48
N ASN A 21 -36.21 6.07 -14.17
CA ASN A 21 -35.93 5.88 -15.60
C ASN A 21 -34.63 6.50 -16.15
N ILE A 22 -33.56 6.54 -15.37
CA ILE A 22 -32.22 6.89 -15.83
C ILE A 22 -31.36 5.64 -15.67
N ASP A 23 -30.59 5.29 -16.70
CA ASP A 23 -29.58 4.24 -16.58
C ASP A 23 -28.70 4.57 -15.37
N ALA A 24 -28.73 3.72 -14.35
CA ALA A 24 -28.00 3.94 -13.10
C ALA A 24 -26.50 4.19 -13.35
N SER A 25 -25.94 3.58 -14.41
CA SER A 25 -24.58 3.82 -14.86
C SER A 25 -24.34 5.26 -15.33
N ILE A 26 -25.31 5.90 -15.98
CA ILE A 26 -25.21 7.31 -16.42
C ILE A 26 -25.28 8.24 -15.22
N GLU A 27 -26.18 8.00 -14.27
CA GLU A 27 -26.31 8.84 -13.08
C GLU A 27 -25.11 8.71 -12.14
N ILE A 28 -24.58 7.49 -11.99
CA ILE A 28 -23.29 7.25 -11.33
C ILE A 28 -22.22 8.00 -12.15
N PHE A 29 -21.94 7.64 -13.40
CA PHE A 29 -20.79 8.14 -14.17
C PHE A 29 -20.98 9.51 -14.85
N ARG A 30 -21.90 10.35 -14.34
CA ARG A 30 -22.18 11.67 -14.91
C ARG A 30 -20.97 12.59 -14.79
N ALA A 31 -20.34 12.89 -15.93
CA ALA A 31 -19.11 13.67 -15.98
C ALA A 31 -19.30 15.09 -15.40
N SER A 32 -20.39 15.80 -15.69
CA SER A 32 -20.59 17.19 -15.24
C SER A 32 -21.36 17.33 -13.90
N ALA A 33 -21.28 16.34 -13.02
CA ALA A 33 -22.05 16.33 -11.78
C ALA A 33 -21.59 17.38 -10.75
N ILE A 34 -20.27 17.52 -10.57
CA ILE A 34 -19.65 18.43 -9.60
C ILE A 34 -18.53 19.19 -10.32
N GLU A 35 -18.68 20.50 -10.43
CA GLU A 35 -17.68 21.39 -11.01
C GLU A 35 -16.95 22.14 -9.90
N ALA A 36 -16.20 21.40 -9.09
CA ALA A 36 -15.46 21.96 -7.97
C ALA A 36 -14.03 21.47 -7.92
N ILE A 37 -13.15 22.38 -7.48
CA ILE A 37 -11.74 22.09 -7.25
C ILE A 37 -11.59 21.69 -5.78
N PHE A 38 -11.00 20.52 -5.55
CA PHE A 38 -10.73 19.99 -4.22
C PHE A 38 -9.22 20.02 -3.95
N GLU A 39 -8.84 20.43 -2.74
CA GLU A 39 -7.44 20.63 -2.34
C GLU A 39 -7.08 19.79 -1.11
N LEU A 40 -5.81 19.40 -0.96
CA LEU A 40 -5.38 18.59 0.19
C LEU A 40 -5.00 19.43 1.41
N VAL A 41 -4.74 20.72 1.22
CA VAL A 41 -4.24 21.65 2.25
C VAL A 41 -5.37 22.01 3.22
N PRO A 42 -5.20 21.87 4.56
CA PRO A 42 -6.29 21.86 5.55
C PRO A 42 -6.98 23.21 5.83
N ARG A 43 -6.75 24.23 4.99
CA ARG A 43 -7.37 25.56 5.06
C ARG A 43 -7.84 26.09 3.71
N MET A 44 -7.65 25.31 2.65
CA MET A 44 -8.06 25.69 1.30
C MET A 44 -9.50 25.24 1.01
N ARG A 45 -10.06 25.76 -0.08
CA ARG A 45 -11.43 25.46 -0.51
C ARG A 45 -11.63 23.97 -0.72
N ASN A 46 -12.79 23.46 -0.33
CA ASN A 46 -13.16 22.05 -0.47
C ASN A 46 -12.10 21.06 0.04
N SER A 47 -11.32 21.44 1.07
CA SER A 47 -10.29 20.56 1.65
C SER A 47 -10.84 19.36 2.43
N ARG A 48 -12.15 19.38 2.69
CA ARG A 48 -12.90 18.31 3.34
C ARG A 48 -14.13 17.97 2.51
N LEU A 49 -14.51 16.70 2.54
CA LEU A 49 -15.76 16.21 1.99
C LEU A 49 -16.87 16.49 3.01
N ASP A 50 -17.56 17.61 2.79
CA ASP A 50 -18.68 18.02 3.63
C ASP A 50 -19.95 17.29 3.17
N ILE A 51 -20.25 16.18 3.85
CA ILE A 51 -21.40 15.34 3.57
C ILE A 51 -22.49 15.65 4.60
N VAL A 52 -23.65 16.01 4.08
CA VAL A 52 -24.84 16.38 4.85
C VAL A 52 -25.89 15.31 4.63
N ALA A 53 -26.49 14.84 5.72
CA ALA A 53 -27.61 13.92 5.69
C ALA A 53 -28.91 14.66 6.05
N MET A 54 -29.90 14.60 5.17
CA MET A 54 -31.25 15.06 5.45
C MET A 54 -32.05 13.90 6.05
N ALA A 55 -32.55 14.07 7.27
CA ALA A 55 -33.28 13.03 8.01
C ALA A 55 -34.80 13.21 7.86
N TYR A 56 -35.50 12.12 7.60
CA TYR A 56 -36.95 12.06 7.44
C TYR A 56 -37.52 10.92 8.29
N SER A 57 -38.70 11.12 8.85
CA SER A 57 -39.46 10.02 9.45
C SER A 57 -40.01 9.09 8.37
N LEU A 58 -40.48 7.91 8.76
CA LEU A 58 -41.21 7.00 7.86
C LEU A 58 -42.48 7.62 7.28
N ASN A 59 -43.10 8.54 8.02
CA ASN A 59 -44.28 9.29 7.55
C ASN A 59 -43.90 10.37 6.52
N GLY A 60 -42.61 10.51 6.19
CA GLY A 60 -42.10 11.48 5.23
C GLY A 60 -41.88 12.88 5.81
N THR A 61 -42.09 13.08 7.12
CA THR A 61 -41.84 14.38 7.76
C THR A 61 -40.34 14.64 7.84
N PHE A 62 -39.92 15.85 7.45
CA PHE A 62 -38.53 16.27 7.58
C PHE A 62 -38.20 16.50 9.06
N ILE A 63 -37.22 15.76 9.58
CA ILE A 63 -36.76 15.86 10.96
C ILE A 63 -35.73 16.98 11.08
N GLY A 64 -34.79 17.03 10.14
CA GLY A 64 -33.74 18.03 10.15
C GLY A 64 -32.48 17.62 9.40
N GLN A 65 -31.54 18.55 9.35
CA GLN A 65 -30.22 18.34 8.78
C GLN A 65 -29.29 17.73 9.84
N MET A 66 -28.61 16.65 9.49
CA MET A 66 -27.60 15.99 10.32
C MET A 66 -26.25 15.95 9.59
N LEU A 67 -25.18 16.07 10.37
CA LEU A 67 -23.82 15.92 9.86
C LEU A 67 -23.46 14.44 9.71
N PHE A 68 -22.67 14.10 8.69
CA PHE A 68 -22.23 12.71 8.46
C PHE A 68 -21.56 12.08 9.68
N GLU A 69 -20.78 12.84 10.45
CA GLU A 69 -20.12 12.31 11.65
C GLU A 69 -21.13 11.89 12.72
N ARG A 70 -22.26 12.58 12.85
CA ARG A 70 -23.32 12.22 13.80
C ARG A 70 -24.14 11.02 13.35
N VAL A 71 -24.33 10.87 12.03
CA VAL A 71 -25.12 9.77 11.47
C VAL A 71 -24.32 8.46 11.48
N PHE A 72 -23.03 8.50 11.12
CA PHE A 72 -22.21 7.31 10.94
C PHE A 72 -21.12 7.14 12.00
N LEU A 73 -20.27 8.16 12.21
CA LEU A 73 -19.06 8.01 13.02
C LEU A 73 -19.35 7.90 14.52
N LEU A 74 -20.33 8.65 15.04
CA LEU A 74 -20.70 8.61 16.46
C LEU A 74 -21.41 7.32 16.86
N ARG A 75 -22.12 6.67 15.93
CA ARG A 75 -22.81 5.38 16.12
C ARG A 75 -21.91 4.17 15.94
N CYS A 76 -20.68 4.42 15.50
CA CYS A 76 -19.61 3.46 15.24
C CYS A 76 -18.39 3.78 16.13
N PRO A 77 -18.53 3.75 17.47
CA PRO A 77 -17.42 4.02 18.36
C PRO A 77 -16.37 2.91 18.21
N SER A 78 -15.10 3.29 18.22
CA SER A 78 -14.00 2.32 18.25
C SER A 78 -13.07 2.66 19.40
N PHE A 79 -12.53 1.62 20.03
CA PHE A 79 -11.79 1.66 21.30
C PHE A 79 -10.55 2.57 21.31
N ARG A 80 -10.14 3.14 20.16
CA ARG A 80 -8.86 3.86 19.98
C ARG A 80 -8.98 5.35 19.64
N TRP A 81 -10.17 5.92 19.48
CA TRP A 81 -10.27 7.18 18.73
C TRP A 81 -11.10 8.27 19.43
N ASN A 82 -10.40 9.28 19.92
CA ASN A 82 -10.99 10.57 20.32
C ASN A 82 -11.44 11.34 19.06
N GLY A 83 -12.44 12.22 19.17
CA GLY A 83 -13.13 12.91 18.07
C GLY A 83 -12.28 13.70 17.04
N LEU A 84 -10.96 13.76 17.18
CA LEU A 84 -10.03 14.25 16.15
C LEU A 84 -9.98 13.36 14.90
N ALA A 85 -10.11 12.03 15.06
CA ALA A 85 -9.98 11.09 13.94
C ALA A 85 -11.19 11.13 12.99
N ALA A 86 -12.38 11.43 13.51
CA ALA A 86 -13.58 11.63 12.70
C ALA A 86 -13.41 12.80 11.72
N LYS A 87 -12.76 13.89 12.17
CA LYS A 87 -12.44 15.06 11.33
C LYS A 87 -11.36 14.76 10.29
N ALA A 88 -10.48 13.80 10.57
CA ALA A 88 -9.47 13.33 9.61
C ALA A 88 -10.07 12.38 8.55
N ALA A 89 -11.08 11.59 8.90
CA ALA A 89 -11.71 10.61 8.01
C ALA A 89 -12.38 11.23 6.77
N LEU A 90 -12.90 12.46 6.89
CA LEU A 90 -13.53 13.21 5.79
C LEU A 90 -12.57 14.18 5.09
N ARG A 91 -11.27 14.12 5.39
CA ARG A 91 -10.29 14.93 4.66
C ARG A 91 -10.19 14.44 3.23
N PHE A 92 -10.15 15.37 2.27
CA PHE A 92 -10.01 15.00 0.88
C PHE A 92 -8.61 14.39 0.63
N GLY A 93 -8.54 13.29 -0.12
CA GLY A 93 -7.29 12.59 -0.44
C GLY A 93 -6.85 11.53 0.58
N THR A 94 -7.58 11.32 1.68
CA THR A 94 -7.24 10.28 2.67
C THR A 94 -8.08 9.02 2.47
N PHE A 95 -7.45 7.85 2.62
CA PHE A 95 -8.17 6.59 2.76
C PHE A 95 -8.50 6.34 4.23
N PHE A 96 -9.75 5.98 4.51
CA PHE A 96 -10.18 5.64 5.86
C PHE A 96 -10.88 4.29 5.84
N ARG A 97 -10.48 3.41 6.75
CA ARG A 97 -11.07 2.09 6.96
C ARG A 97 -11.26 1.90 8.45
N GLN A 98 -12.49 1.77 8.87
CA GLN A 98 -12.82 1.55 10.28
C GLN A 98 -13.73 0.34 10.42
N LYS A 99 -13.37 -0.54 11.35
CA LYS A 99 -14.23 -1.62 11.86
C LYS A 99 -14.68 -1.22 13.27
N CYS A 100 -15.97 -1.29 13.53
CA CYS A 100 -16.56 -0.91 14.82
C CYS A 100 -17.76 -1.77 15.15
N PHE A 101 -18.18 -1.74 16.41
CA PHE A 101 -19.48 -2.25 16.79
C PHE A 101 -20.53 -1.14 16.64
N TRP A 102 -21.53 -1.37 15.79
CA TRP A 102 -22.71 -0.52 15.73
C TRP A 102 -23.46 -0.63 17.05
N SER A 103 -23.82 0.50 17.67
CA SER A 103 -24.67 0.50 18.86
C SER A 103 -25.84 1.43 18.61
N GLU A 104 -27.05 0.88 18.68
CA GLU A 104 -28.29 1.64 18.49
C GLU A 104 -29.22 1.39 19.69
N SER A 105 -29.81 2.46 20.22
CA SER A 105 -30.75 2.35 21.33
C SER A 105 -31.99 1.56 20.94
N ALA A 106 -32.55 0.73 21.83
CA ALA A 106 -33.74 -0.07 21.53
C ALA A 106 -34.96 0.81 21.12
N HIS A 107 -35.09 2.00 21.71
CA HIS A 107 -36.25 2.89 21.56
C HIS A 107 -36.20 3.87 20.38
N SER A 108 -35.13 3.90 19.58
CA SER A 108 -35.07 4.80 18.42
C SER A 108 -35.96 4.33 17.26
N GLU A 109 -36.75 5.24 16.68
CA GLU A 109 -37.53 4.98 15.46
C GLU A 109 -36.63 4.83 14.22
N THR A 110 -37.15 4.18 13.19
CA THR A 110 -36.47 4.03 11.90
C THR A 110 -36.51 5.36 11.13
N VAL A 111 -35.34 5.91 10.84
CA VAL A 111 -35.16 7.19 10.14
C VAL A 111 -34.64 6.95 8.73
N LEU A 112 -35.23 7.65 7.75
CA LEU A 112 -34.77 7.69 6.37
C LEU A 112 -33.79 8.85 6.19
N PHE A 113 -32.65 8.56 5.60
CA PHE A 113 -31.61 9.53 5.29
C PHE A 113 -31.50 9.74 3.79
N GLU A 114 -31.19 10.96 3.39
CA GLU A 114 -30.80 11.33 2.04
C GLU A 114 -29.47 12.09 2.12
N LEU A 115 -28.49 11.73 1.30
CA LEU A 115 -27.14 12.29 1.39
C LEU A 115 -26.91 13.33 0.31
N TYR A 116 -26.27 14.43 0.72
CA TYR A 116 -25.85 15.51 -0.15
C TYR A 116 -24.39 15.85 0.14
N ILE A 117 -23.66 16.22 -0.89
CA ILE A 117 -22.31 16.79 -0.76
C ILE A 117 -22.43 18.29 -0.95
N ARG A 118 -21.98 19.04 0.04
CA ARG A 118 -21.86 20.49 -0.01
C ARG A 118 -20.47 20.84 -0.50
N PHE A 119 -20.39 21.66 -1.53
CA PHE A 119 -19.11 22.12 -2.09
C PHE A 119 -19.23 23.55 -2.62
N GLU A 120 -18.09 24.23 -2.68
CA GLU A 120 -17.95 25.53 -3.33
C GLU A 120 -17.54 25.33 -4.79
N ASP A 121 -18.33 25.85 -5.73
CA ASP A 121 -18.03 25.85 -7.16
C ASP A 121 -16.83 26.78 -7.48
N THR A 122 -16.27 26.65 -8.68
CA THR A 122 -15.32 27.59 -9.28
C THR A 122 -15.75 29.06 -9.18
N ASN A 123 -17.07 29.33 -9.21
CA ASN A 123 -17.66 30.66 -9.07
C ASN A 123 -17.79 31.14 -7.61
N GLY A 124 -17.42 30.33 -6.62
CA GLY A 124 -17.56 30.65 -5.20
C GLY A 124 -18.96 30.40 -4.61
N GLU A 125 -19.89 29.84 -5.39
CA GLU A 125 -21.24 29.50 -4.93
C GLU A 125 -21.24 28.15 -4.22
N ILE A 126 -21.95 28.08 -3.09
CA ILE A 126 -22.15 26.82 -2.36
C ILE A 126 -23.28 26.04 -3.03
N LYS A 127 -22.96 24.85 -3.56
CA LYS A 127 -23.91 23.94 -4.20
C LYS A 127 -24.02 22.64 -3.41
N LEU A 128 -25.19 22.02 -3.51
CA LEU A 128 -25.49 20.71 -2.94
C LEU A 128 -25.71 19.71 -4.08
N PHE A 129 -25.01 18.58 -4.03
CA PHE A 129 -25.19 17.50 -4.99
C PHE A 129 -25.68 16.23 -4.29
N PRO A 130 -26.80 15.63 -4.73
CA PRO A 130 -27.33 14.40 -4.13
C PRO A 130 -26.40 13.22 -4.39
N VAL A 131 -26.14 12.41 -3.37
CA VAL A 131 -25.32 11.20 -3.48
C VAL A 131 -26.24 10.00 -3.73
N PRO A 132 -26.22 9.40 -4.94
CA PRO A 132 -26.97 8.17 -5.19
C PRO A 132 -26.52 7.02 -4.27
N ILE A 133 -27.47 6.17 -3.92
CA ILE A 133 -27.25 5.10 -2.96
C ILE A 133 -27.48 3.76 -3.64
N LEU A 134 -26.49 2.89 -3.50
CA LEU A 134 -26.46 1.54 -4.01
C LEU A 134 -26.68 0.60 -2.82
N ASN A 135 -27.92 0.17 -2.60
CA ASN A 135 -28.23 -0.79 -1.55
C ASN A 135 -28.11 -2.22 -2.09
N GLU A 136 -27.13 -2.98 -1.59
CA GLU A 136 -26.80 -4.35 -2.02
C GLU A 136 -27.87 -5.39 -1.65
N ASP A 137 -28.78 -5.05 -0.75
CA ASP A 137 -29.86 -5.94 -0.29
C ASP A 137 -31.23 -5.63 -0.91
N ILE A 138 -31.27 -4.72 -1.88
CA ILE A 138 -32.46 -4.60 -2.73
C ILE A 138 -32.60 -5.91 -3.49
N ARG A 139 -33.70 -6.61 -3.23
CA ARG A 139 -34.11 -7.77 -4.00
C ARG A 139 -34.80 -7.26 -5.26
N GLY A 140 -34.34 -7.74 -6.41
CA GLY A 140 -35.03 -7.57 -7.68
C GLY A 140 -36.36 -8.33 -7.70
N ASP A 141 -36.94 -8.44 -8.87
CA ASP A 141 -38.23 -9.09 -9.08
C ASP A 141 -38.39 -10.42 -8.30
N GLN A 142 -39.57 -10.60 -7.71
CA GLN A 142 -39.89 -11.68 -6.76
C GLN A 142 -39.66 -13.07 -7.36
N TYR A 143 -39.80 -13.19 -8.68
CA TYR A 143 -39.67 -14.45 -9.42
C TYR A 143 -38.21 -14.88 -9.65
N THR A 144 -37.29 -13.93 -9.83
CA THR A 144 -35.88 -14.26 -10.10
C THR A 144 -35.06 -14.36 -8.81
N GLY A 145 -35.53 -13.70 -7.73
CA GLY A 145 -34.85 -13.67 -6.44
C GLY A 145 -33.45 -13.06 -6.47
N TRP A 146 -33.08 -12.40 -7.57
CA TRP A 146 -31.74 -11.89 -7.81
C TRP A 146 -31.51 -10.55 -7.10
N TYR A 147 -30.26 -10.24 -6.76
CA TYR A 147 -29.86 -8.99 -6.14
C TYR A 147 -29.15 -8.11 -7.18
N PRO A 148 -29.86 -7.15 -7.82
CA PRO A 148 -29.31 -6.33 -8.91
C PRO A 148 -28.07 -5.53 -8.52
N ASN A 149 -27.88 -5.23 -7.24
CA ASN A 149 -26.80 -4.36 -6.78
C ASN A 149 -25.54 -5.10 -6.30
N ARG A 150 -25.52 -6.44 -6.34
CA ARG A 150 -24.35 -7.27 -5.95
C ARG A 150 -23.45 -7.65 -7.13
N LEU A 151 -23.42 -6.83 -8.17
CA LEU A 151 -22.67 -7.09 -9.40
C LEU A 151 -21.22 -6.62 -9.29
N ASP A 152 -20.27 -7.41 -9.80
CA ASP A 152 -18.85 -7.04 -9.89
C ASP A 152 -18.57 -5.90 -10.89
N GLN A 153 -19.48 -5.63 -11.83
CA GLN A 153 -19.28 -4.67 -12.93
C GLN A 153 -20.44 -3.67 -13.10
N LEU A 154 -20.52 -2.71 -12.20
CA LEU A 154 -21.52 -1.62 -12.19
C LEU A 154 -21.58 -0.76 -13.48
N ARG A 155 -20.51 -0.75 -14.29
CA ARG A 155 -20.42 0.13 -15.48
C ARG A 155 -21.12 -0.43 -16.73
N ARG A 156 -21.40 -1.72 -16.79
CA ARG A 156 -21.93 -2.39 -18.00
C ARG A 156 -23.36 -2.88 -17.88
N ASP A 157 -23.96 -2.79 -16.70
CA ASP A 157 -25.27 -3.38 -16.43
C ASP A 157 -26.31 -2.30 -16.12
N SER A 158 -27.33 -2.19 -16.97
CA SER A 158 -28.45 -1.25 -16.81
C SER A 158 -29.45 -1.69 -15.73
N ARG A 159 -29.28 -2.89 -15.17
CA ARG A 159 -30.18 -3.47 -14.16
C ARG A 159 -29.94 -2.97 -12.73
N VAL A 160 -28.95 -2.11 -12.53
CA VAL A 160 -28.61 -1.53 -11.22
C VAL A 160 -29.72 -0.60 -10.76
N VAL A 161 -30.14 -0.72 -9.50
CA VAL A 161 -31.21 0.09 -8.91
C VAL A 161 -30.63 1.07 -7.91
N LEU A 162 -30.76 2.37 -8.20
CA LEU A 162 -30.31 3.45 -7.32
C LEU A 162 -31.46 3.98 -6.46
N THR A 163 -31.18 4.17 -5.17
CA THR A 163 -32.08 4.85 -4.24
C THR A 163 -31.57 6.24 -3.89
N LYS A 164 -32.49 7.16 -3.65
CA LYS A 164 -32.21 8.50 -3.08
C LYS A 164 -32.14 8.43 -1.55
N ARG A 165 -33.02 7.62 -0.97
CA ARG A 165 -33.17 7.47 0.48
C ARG A 165 -32.80 6.08 0.94
N PHE A 166 -32.29 6.00 2.15
CA PHE A 166 -31.91 4.74 2.80
C PHE A 166 -32.16 4.84 4.31
N TYR A 167 -32.22 3.69 4.96
CA TYR A 167 -32.22 3.59 6.42
C TYR A 167 -30.99 2.80 6.84
N LEU A 168 -30.48 3.10 8.03
CA LEU A 168 -29.37 2.33 8.61
C LEU A 168 -29.89 1.16 9.45
N VAL A 169 -30.95 1.40 10.21
CA VAL A 169 -31.56 0.40 11.07
C VAL A 169 -33.03 0.28 10.71
N ASP A 170 -33.48 -0.95 10.50
CA ASP A 170 -34.90 -1.28 10.34
C ASP A 170 -35.35 -2.13 11.53
N LYS A 171 -36.36 -1.63 12.23
CA LYS A 171 -37.02 -2.27 13.38
C LYS A 171 -38.51 -2.51 13.14
N GLN A 172 -39.05 -2.05 12.00
CA GLN A 172 -40.47 -2.17 11.67
C GLN A 172 -40.80 -3.45 10.90
N SER A 173 -39.78 -4.11 10.34
CA SER A 173 -39.92 -5.47 9.80
C SER A 173 -40.24 -6.48 10.90
N VAL A 174 -41.52 -6.79 11.09
CA VAL A 174 -41.98 -7.89 11.97
C VAL A 174 -42.22 -9.13 11.12
N VAL A 175 -41.64 -10.27 11.51
CA VAL A 175 -42.00 -11.57 10.94
C VAL A 175 -42.96 -12.24 11.91
N THR A 176 -44.23 -12.33 11.54
CA THR A 176 -45.20 -13.15 12.27
C THR A 176 -45.06 -14.60 11.79
N VAL A 177 -44.47 -15.47 12.62
CA VAL A 177 -44.48 -16.91 12.36
C VAL A 177 -45.79 -17.45 12.91
N THR A 178 -46.72 -17.82 12.03
CA THR A 178 -47.93 -18.55 12.41
C THR A 178 -47.62 -20.04 12.46
N ASP A 179 -47.09 -20.52 13.57
CA ASP A 179 -47.10 -21.96 13.87
C ASP A 179 -48.45 -22.32 14.49
N GLN A 180 -49.15 -23.29 13.88
CA GLN A 180 -50.53 -23.65 14.22
C GLN A 180 -50.72 -24.26 15.62
N GLN A 181 -49.67 -24.43 16.43
CA GLN A 181 -49.77 -25.04 17.77
C GLN A 181 -48.88 -24.41 18.85
N ALA A 182 -48.29 -23.24 18.62
CA ALA A 182 -47.54 -22.55 19.67
C ALA A 182 -47.88 -21.05 19.69
N GLU A 183 -48.16 -20.56 20.91
CA GLU A 183 -48.15 -19.17 21.37
C GLU A 183 -47.68 -18.12 20.33
N LYS A 184 -48.49 -17.09 20.06
CA LYS A 184 -48.21 -15.98 19.12
C LYS A 184 -46.77 -15.45 19.30
N ARG A 185 -45.82 -16.00 18.54
CA ARG A 185 -44.40 -15.64 18.62
C ARG A 185 -44.15 -14.52 17.63
N THR A 186 -43.82 -13.35 18.14
CA THR A 186 -43.46 -12.19 17.32
C THR A 186 -41.95 -12.08 17.25
N ASP A 187 -41.37 -12.56 16.16
CA ASP A 187 -39.94 -12.40 15.91
C ASP A 187 -39.73 -11.01 15.28
N GLN A 188 -39.20 -10.09 16.07
CA GLN A 188 -38.81 -8.77 15.56
C GLN A 188 -37.50 -8.92 14.79
N LEU A 189 -37.56 -8.67 13.47
CA LEU A 189 -36.38 -8.70 12.64
C LEU A 189 -35.72 -7.33 12.67
N ILE A 190 -34.49 -7.27 13.20
CA ILE A 190 -33.70 -6.04 13.19
C ILE A 190 -32.66 -6.16 12.07
N ARG A 191 -32.68 -5.22 11.12
CA ARG A 191 -31.61 -5.07 10.13
C ARG A 191 -30.70 -3.94 10.54
N SER A 192 -29.40 -4.18 10.53
CA SER A 192 -28.34 -3.22 10.86
C SER A 192 -27.34 -3.16 9.71
N PRO A 193 -26.51 -2.12 9.55
CA PRO A 193 -25.50 -2.13 8.50
C PRO A 193 -24.45 -3.23 8.76
N GLU A 194 -23.95 -3.85 7.70
CA GLU A 194 -22.78 -4.74 7.68
C GLU A 194 -21.57 -3.98 7.11
N ARG A 195 -21.79 -3.28 5.99
CA ARG A 195 -20.74 -2.59 5.25
C ARG A 195 -21.27 -1.30 4.64
N ILE A 196 -20.51 -0.23 4.82
CA ILE A 196 -20.82 1.09 4.28
C ILE A 196 -19.58 1.57 3.51
N THR A 197 -19.68 1.68 2.19
CA THR A 197 -18.57 2.16 1.36
C THR A 197 -18.96 3.40 0.59
N LEU A 198 -18.19 4.47 0.81
CA LEU A 198 -18.32 5.69 0.02
C LEU A 198 -17.34 5.60 -1.15
N HIS A 199 -17.84 5.55 -2.37
CA HIS A 199 -17.02 5.54 -3.58
C HIS A 199 -16.92 6.94 -4.16
N ILE A 200 -15.69 7.44 -4.32
CA ILE A 200 -15.42 8.74 -4.96
C ILE A 200 -14.53 8.50 -6.18
N HIS A 201 -15.07 8.79 -7.37
CA HIS A 201 -14.47 8.43 -8.65
C HIS A 201 -13.75 9.60 -9.35
N LEU A 202 -12.52 9.92 -8.95
CA LEU A 202 -11.78 11.06 -9.50
C LEU A 202 -11.60 10.97 -11.02
N GLN A 203 -12.02 12.01 -11.75
CA GLN A 203 -11.73 12.17 -13.17
C GLN A 203 -10.73 13.32 -13.36
N MET A 204 -9.67 13.08 -14.13
CA MET A 204 -8.67 14.09 -14.44
C MET A 204 -9.09 14.85 -15.70
N LEU A 205 -9.26 16.17 -15.61
CA LEU A 205 -9.41 17.04 -16.78
C LEU A 205 -8.11 17.83 -16.99
N LEU A 206 -7.49 17.66 -18.15
CA LEU A 206 -6.26 18.37 -18.53
C LEU A 206 -6.58 19.80 -19.00
N GLN A 207 -7.10 20.65 -18.12
CA GLN A 207 -7.15 22.09 -18.36
C GLN A 207 -6.70 22.85 -17.11
N ARG A 208 -5.57 23.56 -17.25
CA ARG A 208 -5.06 24.60 -16.34
C ARG A 208 -4.96 24.21 -14.86
N ALA A 209 -4.11 23.22 -14.58
CA ALA A 209 -3.47 23.05 -13.26
C ALA A 209 -4.38 22.84 -12.04
N ALA A 210 -5.61 22.35 -12.20
CA ALA A 210 -6.51 22.06 -11.07
C ALA A 210 -7.33 20.79 -11.26
N PHE A 211 -7.57 20.06 -10.17
CA PHE A 211 -8.46 18.88 -10.15
C PHE A 211 -9.90 19.31 -10.07
N LEU A 212 -10.61 19.30 -11.20
CA LEU A 212 -12.06 19.23 -11.15
C LEU A 212 -12.46 17.83 -10.72
N CYS A 213 -13.10 17.71 -9.56
CA CYS A 213 -13.71 16.47 -9.10
C CYS A 213 -15.01 16.23 -9.87
N ARG A 214 -14.88 15.96 -11.19
CA ARG A 214 -15.99 15.50 -12.04
C ARG A 214 -16.21 14.02 -11.77
N THR A 215 -17.00 13.70 -10.76
CA THR A 215 -17.07 12.30 -10.29
C THR A 215 -18.48 11.88 -9.93
N SER A 216 -18.78 10.65 -10.33
CA SER A 216 -19.70 9.77 -9.63
C SER A 216 -19.37 9.68 -8.17
N LYS A 217 -20.37 9.82 -7.33
CA LYS A 217 -20.25 9.43 -5.94
C LYS A 217 -21.47 8.60 -5.60
N PHE A 218 -21.25 7.34 -5.25
CA PHE A 218 -22.32 6.52 -4.75
C PHE A 218 -21.92 5.90 -3.41
N LEU A 219 -22.89 5.78 -2.52
CA LEU A 219 -22.74 5.06 -1.27
C LEU A 219 -23.20 3.62 -1.49
N SER A 220 -22.31 2.64 -1.38
CA SER A 220 -22.74 1.24 -1.25
C SER A 220 -23.11 0.96 0.19
N LEU A 221 -24.28 0.39 0.38
CA LEU A 221 -24.78 -0.05 1.67
C LEU A 221 -25.13 -1.53 1.60
N LYS A 222 -24.53 -2.31 2.48
CA LYS A 222 -24.93 -3.68 2.77
C LYS A 222 -25.44 -3.75 4.20
N LEU A 223 -26.62 -4.30 4.38
CA LEU A 223 -27.33 -4.50 5.64
C LEU A 223 -27.21 -5.96 6.08
N PHE A 224 -26.77 -6.15 7.32
CA PHE A 224 -26.84 -7.41 8.04
C PHE A 224 -28.26 -7.68 8.54
N LYS A 225 -28.74 -8.91 8.35
CA LYS A 225 -30.04 -9.37 8.86
C LYS A 225 -29.82 -10.15 10.15
N ARG A 226 -30.39 -9.71 11.28
CA ARG A 226 -30.34 -10.42 12.57
C ARG A 226 -31.74 -10.73 13.09
N SER A 227 -32.02 -11.99 13.36
CA SER A 227 -33.20 -12.43 14.11
C SER A 227 -32.82 -12.51 15.59
N ASN A 228 -33.39 -11.64 16.42
CA ASN A 228 -33.22 -11.73 17.88
C ASN A 228 -34.49 -12.35 18.47
N TRP A 229 -34.33 -13.44 19.22
CA TRP A 229 -35.38 -14.00 20.06
C TRP A 229 -35.53 -13.11 21.29
N ILE A 230 -36.69 -12.46 21.46
CA ILE A 230 -36.96 -11.68 22.67
C ILE A 230 -37.67 -12.58 23.67
N GLN A 231 -36.96 -13.15 24.64
CA GLN A 231 -37.53 -13.35 25.97
C GLN A 231 -37.31 -12.04 26.73
N ALA A 232 -38.39 -11.46 27.24
CA ALA A 232 -38.34 -10.22 28.01
C ALA A 232 -37.38 -10.41 29.19
N VAL A 233 -36.20 -9.77 29.11
CA VAL A 233 -35.36 -9.22 30.18
C VAL A 233 -33.96 -8.99 29.59
N THR A 234 -33.50 -7.73 29.64
CA THR A 234 -32.23 -7.18 29.15
C THR A 234 -32.09 -6.97 27.64
N ALA A 235 -32.45 -5.76 27.19
CA ALA A 235 -32.05 -5.22 25.89
C ALA A 235 -30.52 -5.03 25.86
N LEU A 236 -29.81 -6.07 25.42
CA LEU A 236 -28.39 -5.97 25.08
C LEU A 236 -28.23 -4.96 23.91
N PRO A 237 -27.26 -4.02 23.97
CA PRO A 237 -26.96 -3.16 22.82
C PRO A 237 -26.55 -4.05 21.64
N ALA A 238 -27.27 -3.92 20.53
CA ALA A 238 -27.09 -4.75 19.35
C ALA A 238 -25.76 -4.44 18.66
N THR A 239 -24.68 -5.13 19.05
CA THR A 239 -23.34 -4.96 18.46
C THR A 239 -23.22 -5.73 17.14
N ALA A 240 -22.98 -5.02 16.04
CA ALA A 240 -22.65 -5.60 14.73
C ALA A 240 -21.33 -4.98 14.23
N GLU A 241 -20.40 -5.79 13.70
CA GLU A 241 -19.14 -5.28 13.16
C GLU A 241 -19.41 -4.59 11.81
N VAL A 242 -19.30 -3.25 11.77
CA VAL A 242 -19.52 -2.44 10.56
C VAL A 242 -18.18 -1.99 10.01
N ALA A 243 -17.96 -2.24 8.73
CA ALA A 243 -16.81 -1.70 8.01
C ALA A 243 -17.19 -0.43 7.24
N LEU A 244 -16.68 0.72 7.69
CA LEU A 244 -16.72 2.00 6.97
C LEU A 244 -15.47 2.10 6.09
N LEU A 245 -15.64 2.08 4.76
CA LEU A 245 -14.53 2.26 3.81
C LEU A 245 -14.86 3.36 2.79
N PRO A 246 -14.64 4.64 3.10
CA PRO A 246 -14.42 5.64 2.06
C PRO A 246 -13.21 5.22 1.21
N SER A 247 -13.49 4.85 -0.03
CA SER A 247 -12.47 4.48 -1.01
C SER A 247 -12.47 5.49 -2.14
N MET A 248 -11.33 6.16 -2.29
CA MET A 248 -11.06 7.02 -3.43
C MET A 248 -10.45 6.16 -4.54
N ARG A 249 -11.20 5.93 -5.60
CA ARG A 249 -10.68 5.18 -6.75
C ARG A 249 -10.50 6.17 -7.90
N PRO A 250 -9.26 6.40 -8.37
CA PRO A 250 -9.09 7.14 -9.61
C PRO A 250 -9.79 6.36 -10.73
N THR A 251 -10.56 7.05 -11.58
CA THR A 251 -11.19 6.40 -12.74
C THR A 251 -10.15 5.92 -13.75
N PHE A 252 -8.96 6.52 -13.73
CA PHE A 252 -7.81 6.04 -14.47
C PHE A 252 -7.01 5.07 -13.61
N ARG A 253 -6.92 3.81 -14.03
CA ARG A 253 -5.92 2.87 -13.49
C ARG A 253 -4.57 3.41 -13.95
N TYR A 254 -3.83 4.07 -13.06
CA TYR A 254 -2.46 4.48 -13.37
C TYR A 254 -1.71 3.23 -13.86
N PRO A 255 -1.01 3.24 -15.00
CA PRO A 255 -0.33 2.08 -15.55
C PRO A 255 0.95 1.73 -14.75
N TYR A 256 0.89 1.89 -13.43
CA TYR A 256 1.95 1.57 -12.47
C TYR A 256 2.41 0.12 -12.69
N ASP A 257 1.47 -0.82 -12.65
CA ASP A 257 1.76 -2.25 -12.75
C ASP A 257 2.52 -2.57 -14.05
N LYS A 258 2.08 -2.00 -15.19
CA LYS A 258 2.70 -2.24 -16.49
C LYS A 258 4.06 -1.57 -16.65
N THR A 259 4.22 -0.37 -16.12
CA THR A 259 5.49 0.35 -16.21
C THR A 259 6.54 -0.34 -15.34
N VAL A 260 6.18 -0.72 -14.12
CA VAL A 260 7.08 -1.46 -13.21
C VAL A 260 7.43 -2.83 -13.79
N GLU A 261 6.46 -3.57 -14.34
CA GLU A 261 6.70 -4.86 -15.00
C GLU A 261 7.74 -4.74 -16.13
N VAL A 262 7.60 -3.74 -17.00
CA VAL A 262 8.55 -3.50 -18.12
C VAL A 262 9.93 -3.08 -17.64
N VAL A 263 10.01 -2.13 -16.70
CA VAL A 263 11.31 -1.66 -16.15
C VAL A 263 12.03 -2.79 -15.42
N MET A 264 11.30 -3.60 -14.66
CA MET A 264 11.85 -4.74 -13.93
C MET A 264 12.32 -5.83 -14.90
N ALA A 265 11.53 -6.17 -15.91
CA ALA A 265 11.92 -7.17 -16.91
C ALA A 265 13.22 -6.76 -17.61
N THR A 266 13.30 -5.52 -18.10
CA THR A 266 14.48 -5.01 -18.81
C THR A 266 15.73 -4.95 -17.91
N ALA A 267 15.61 -4.41 -16.70
CA ALA A 267 16.73 -4.32 -15.77
C ALA A 267 17.20 -5.70 -15.27
N CYS A 268 16.28 -6.65 -15.05
CA CYS A 268 16.63 -8.02 -14.69
C CYS A 268 17.35 -8.76 -15.83
N SER A 269 16.97 -8.55 -17.09
CA SER A 269 17.69 -9.13 -18.23
C SER A 269 19.14 -8.65 -18.28
N VAL A 270 19.38 -7.36 -18.06
CA VAL A 270 20.75 -6.80 -17.98
C VAL A 270 21.51 -7.38 -16.79
N ALA A 271 20.88 -7.50 -15.62
CA ALA A 271 21.50 -8.10 -14.45
C ALA A 271 21.87 -9.58 -14.66
N ALA A 272 21.04 -10.34 -15.36
CA ALA A 272 21.31 -11.74 -15.70
C ALA A 272 22.49 -11.88 -16.67
N LEU A 273 22.57 -11.03 -17.70
CA LEU A 273 23.72 -10.98 -18.61
C LEU A 273 25.01 -10.64 -17.86
N TRP A 274 24.95 -9.66 -16.95
CA TRP A 274 26.08 -9.31 -16.09
C TRP A 274 26.51 -10.46 -15.19
N ALA A 275 25.55 -11.18 -14.60
CA ALA A 275 25.83 -12.38 -13.80
C ALA A 275 26.49 -13.49 -14.63
N ALA A 276 26.09 -13.66 -15.89
CA ALA A 276 26.71 -14.61 -16.83
C ALA A 276 28.18 -14.26 -17.10
N VAL A 277 28.48 -12.99 -17.37
CA VAL A 277 29.87 -12.53 -17.54
C VAL A 277 30.69 -12.77 -16.27
N ARG A 278 30.12 -12.50 -15.08
CA ARG A 278 30.80 -12.76 -13.80
C ARG A 278 31.07 -14.25 -13.58
N ALA A 279 30.08 -15.11 -13.82
CA ALA A 279 30.20 -16.56 -13.67
C ALA A 279 31.25 -17.13 -14.63
N TYR A 280 31.24 -16.70 -15.89
CA TYR A 280 32.22 -17.08 -16.89
C TYR A 280 33.64 -16.64 -16.51
N SER A 281 33.81 -15.39 -16.07
CA SER A 281 35.11 -14.88 -15.64
C SER A 281 35.66 -15.65 -14.43
N TRP A 282 34.80 -16.04 -13.49
CA TRP A 282 35.18 -16.85 -12.33
C TRP A 282 35.60 -18.25 -12.78
N GLY A 283 34.83 -18.90 -13.67
CA GLY A 283 35.16 -20.22 -14.21
C GLY A 283 36.53 -20.25 -14.90
N ARG A 284 36.84 -19.21 -15.71
CA ARG A 284 38.16 -19.06 -16.33
C ARG A 284 39.28 -18.88 -15.31
N ARG A 285 39.09 -18.08 -14.26
CA ARG A 285 40.10 -17.88 -13.20
C ARG A 285 40.31 -19.14 -12.35
N SER A 286 39.29 -19.97 -12.20
CA SER A 286 39.38 -21.27 -11.54
C SER A 286 39.97 -22.37 -12.44
N GLY A 287 40.43 -22.05 -13.65
CA GLY A 287 41.07 -23.00 -14.56
C GLY A 287 40.13 -24.03 -15.19
N LYS A 288 38.82 -23.80 -15.17
CA LYS A 288 37.84 -24.74 -15.71
C LYS A 288 37.67 -24.55 -17.22
N LEU A 289 37.93 -25.60 -17.99
CA LEU A 289 37.75 -25.61 -19.45
C LEU A 289 36.30 -25.85 -19.88
N ILE A 290 35.49 -26.49 -19.03
CA ILE A 290 34.11 -26.91 -19.33
C ILE A 290 33.15 -26.30 -18.30
N ILE A 291 31.93 -25.97 -18.74
CA ILE A 291 30.83 -25.54 -17.89
C ILE A 291 30.41 -26.72 -17.00
N ASP A 292 30.87 -26.67 -15.76
CA ASP A 292 30.55 -27.66 -14.73
C ASP A 292 29.38 -27.19 -13.84
N ALA A 293 28.72 -28.10 -13.11
CA ALA A 293 27.59 -27.78 -12.22
C ALA A 293 27.93 -26.66 -11.22
N SER A 294 29.19 -26.60 -10.78
CA SER A 294 29.72 -25.54 -9.93
C SER A 294 29.70 -24.14 -10.58
N THR A 295 29.89 -24.05 -11.90
CA THR A 295 29.79 -22.79 -12.65
C THR A 295 28.34 -22.33 -12.81
N ILE A 296 27.41 -23.29 -12.99
CA ILE A 296 25.97 -23.03 -13.04
C ILE A 296 25.46 -22.55 -11.67
N LEU A 297 25.91 -23.17 -10.57
CA LEU A 297 25.57 -22.70 -9.23
C LEU A 297 26.08 -21.26 -8.97
N LYS A 298 27.30 -20.94 -9.41
CA LYS A 298 27.83 -19.58 -9.33
C LYS A 298 27.03 -18.59 -10.19
N LEU A 299 26.56 -18.99 -11.37
CA LEU A 299 25.67 -18.18 -12.19
C LEU A 299 24.38 -17.81 -11.44
N VAL A 300 23.72 -18.79 -10.84
CA VAL A 300 22.48 -18.57 -10.07
C VAL A 300 22.72 -17.63 -8.89
N LEU A 301 23.82 -17.81 -8.14
CA LEU A 301 24.16 -16.97 -6.99
C LEU A 301 24.51 -15.52 -7.41
N TYR A 302 25.25 -15.34 -8.50
CA TYR A 302 25.51 -13.99 -9.04
C TYR A 302 24.26 -13.35 -9.65
N ALA A 303 23.35 -14.13 -10.23
CA ALA A 303 22.07 -13.63 -10.73
C ALA A 303 21.18 -13.18 -9.57
N ALA A 304 21.12 -13.94 -8.47
CA ALA A 304 20.41 -13.55 -7.26
C ALA A 304 20.92 -12.21 -6.68
N ASP A 305 22.25 -12.01 -6.64
CA ASP A 305 22.86 -10.74 -6.23
C ASP A 305 22.44 -9.56 -7.14
N GLY A 306 22.53 -9.74 -8.45
CA GLY A 306 22.18 -8.73 -9.44
C GLY A 306 20.69 -8.38 -9.43
N ILE A 307 19.82 -9.38 -9.49
CA ILE A 307 18.36 -9.21 -9.47
C ILE A 307 17.91 -8.58 -8.15
N GLY A 308 18.47 -9.01 -7.01
CA GLY A 308 18.16 -8.42 -5.71
C GLY A 308 18.52 -6.93 -5.63
N ASN A 309 19.64 -6.50 -6.24
CA ASN A 309 20.00 -5.08 -6.34
C ASN A 309 18.99 -4.29 -7.19
N VAL A 310 18.60 -4.84 -8.35
CA VAL A 310 17.63 -4.21 -9.25
C VAL A 310 16.30 -4.01 -8.52
N PHE A 311 15.80 -5.04 -7.84
CA PHE A 311 14.55 -4.94 -7.10
C PHE A 311 14.63 -3.87 -6.01
N LEU A 312 15.68 -3.87 -5.18
CA LEU A 312 15.83 -2.83 -4.15
C LEU A 312 15.94 -1.43 -4.76
N LEU A 313 16.71 -1.24 -5.83
CA LEU A 313 16.90 0.06 -6.47
C LEU A 313 15.58 0.62 -7.01
N VAL A 314 14.88 -0.17 -7.84
CA VAL A 314 13.64 0.26 -8.49
C VAL A 314 12.56 0.54 -7.43
N MET A 315 12.40 -0.37 -6.46
CA MET A 315 11.40 -0.21 -5.40
C MET A 315 11.74 0.95 -4.46
N ALA A 316 13.02 1.22 -4.18
CA ALA A 316 13.42 2.37 -3.37
C ALA A 316 13.17 3.71 -4.09
N ILE A 317 13.49 3.81 -5.39
CA ILE A 317 13.21 5.01 -6.19
C ILE A 317 11.70 5.28 -6.20
N ILE A 318 10.89 4.25 -6.42
CA ILE A 318 9.43 4.35 -6.40
C ILE A 318 8.94 4.75 -5.00
N ALA A 319 9.46 4.13 -3.94
CA ALA A 319 9.07 4.45 -2.57
C ALA A 319 9.35 5.92 -2.22
N VAL A 320 10.56 6.39 -2.53
CA VAL A 320 10.97 7.79 -2.35
C VAL A 320 10.07 8.69 -3.18
N TRP A 321 9.90 8.40 -4.47
CA TRP A 321 9.02 9.21 -5.32
C TRP A 321 7.61 9.30 -4.76
N LEU A 322 7.00 8.17 -4.40
CA LEU A 322 5.63 8.15 -3.87
C LEU A 322 5.49 8.90 -2.55
N THR A 323 6.44 8.75 -1.61
CA THR A 323 6.35 9.44 -0.31
C THR A 323 6.49 10.95 -0.45
N PHE A 324 7.50 11.41 -1.20
CA PHE A 324 7.72 12.84 -1.42
C PHE A 324 6.65 13.44 -2.32
N ALA A 325 6.36 12.79 -3.46
CA ALA A 325 5.38 13.31 -4.42
C ALA A 325 3.97 13.33 -3.83
N TYR A 326 3.59 12.44 -2.91
CA TYR A 326 2.32 12.50 -2.20
C TYR A 326 2.29 13.61 -1.13
N LYS A 327 3.36 13.76 -0.33
CA LYS A 327 3.42 14.80 0.71
C LYS A 327 3.46 16.21 0.11
N MET A 328 4.08 16.41 -1.05
CA MET A 328 4.21 17.73 -1.68
C MET A 328 2.98 18.19 -2.48
N GLN A 329 1.88 17.44 -2.47
CA GLN A 329 0.69 17.80 -3.26
C GLN A 329 -0.21 18.81 -2.56
N SER A 330 -0.49 19.93 -3.24
CA SER A 330 -1.65 20.78 -2.95
C SER A 330 -2.94 20.23 -3.59
N HIS A 331 -2.77 19.59 -4.74
CA HIS A 331 -3.79 19.12 -5.67
C HIS A 331 -3.56 17.62 -5.93
N LEU A 332 -4.61 16.80 -5.95
CA LEU A 332 -4.52 15.33 -5.98
C LEU A 332 -4.05 14.72 -7.32
N PHE A 333 -2.74 14.79 -7.65
CA PHE A 333 -2.18 14.11 -8.84
C PHE A 333 -1.88 12.63 -8.62
N TYR A 334 -1.52 12.26 -7.40
CA TYR A 334 -1.16 10.89 -7.04
C TYR A 334 -2.11 10.39 -5.95
N VAL A 335 -2.59 9.17 -6.12
CA VAL A 335 -3.37 8.47 -5.10
C VAL A 335 -2.45 7.43 -4.46
N PRO A 336 -2.55 7.18 -3.14
CA PRO A 336 -1.86 6.05 -2.51
C PRO A 336 -2.13 4.74 -3.27
N LEU A 337 -1.18 3.80 -3.22
CA LEU A 337 -1.31 2.52 -3.90
C LEU A 337 -2.59 1.80 -3.44
N ALA A 338 -3.28 1.16 -4.38
CA ALA A 338 -4.40 0.29 -4.02
C ALA A 338 -3.89 -0.95 -3.27
N GLU A 339 -4.73 -1.55 -2.42
CA GLU A 339 -4.40 -2.74 -1.61
C GLU A 339 -3.76 -3.88 -2.44
N SER A 340 -4.20 -4.08 -3.70
CA SER A 340 -3.59 -5.05 -4.61
C SER A 340 -2.18 -4.65 -5.07
N GLN A 341 -1.95 -3.37 -5.31
CA GLN A 341 -0.66 -2.83 -5.76
C GLN A 341 0.35 -2.80 -4.60
N GLU A 342 -0.12 -2.49 -3.39
CA GLU A 342 0.66 -2.65 -2.17
C GLU A 342 1.11 -4.10 -1.98
N GLY A 343 0.21 -5.07 -2.23
CA GLY A 343 0.56 -6.49 -2.20
C GLY A 343 1.70 -6.85 -3.15
N SER A 344 1.63 -6.40 -4.41
CA SER A 344 2.72 -6.61 -5.38
C SER A 344 4.01 -5.89 -4.96
N PHE A 345 3.91 -4.67 -4.44
CA PHE A 345 5.05 -3.89 -3.95
C PHE A 345 5.79 -4.61 -2.81
N VAL A 346 5.03 -5.11 -1.83
CA VAL A 346 5.57 -5.88 -0.70
C VAL A 346 6.20 -7.19 -1.19
N ALA A 347 5.58 -7.90 -2.13
CA ALA A 347 6.14 -9.13 -2.69
C ALA A 347 7.51 -8.92 -3.37
N TYR A 348 7.69 -7.82 -4.12
CA TYR A 348 8.99 -7.46 -4.69
C TYR A 348 10.04 -7.15 -3.61
N LEU A 349 9.66 -6.46 -2.53
CA LEU A 349 10.59 -6.20 -1.43
C LEU A 349 10.98 -7.48 -0.68
N VAL A 350 10.03 -8.36 -0.38
CA VAL A 350 10.30 -9.64 0.29
C VAL A 350 11.22 -10.51 -0.56
N SER A 351 10.97 -10.61 -1.87
CA SER A 351 11.85 -11.35 -2.77
C SER A 351 13.24 -10.72 -2.88
N ALA A 352 13.34 -9.38 -2.91
CA ALA A 352 14.63 -8.69 -2.92
C ALA A 352 15.46 -8.98 -1.66
N VAL A 353 14.83 -8.93 -0.49
CA VAL A 353 15.47 -9.24 0.80
C VAL A 353 15.94 -10.68 0.83
N ALA A 354 15.13 -11.64 0.37
CA ALA A 354 15.50 -13.05 0.32
C ALA A 354 16.70 -13.30 -0.62
N LEU A 355 16.68 -12.73 -1.83
CA LEU A 355 17.79 -12.83 -2.79
C LEU A 355 19.08 -12.20 -2.23
N LYS A 356 18.95 -11.10 -1.49
CA LYS A 356 20.09 -10.44 -0.85
C LYS A 356 20.65 -11.20 0.34
N ALA A 357 19.79 -11.82 1.14
CA ALA A 357 20.23 -12.73 2.19
C ALA A 357 21.05 -13.89 1.61
N LEU A 358 20.57 -14.50 0.52
CA LEU A 358 21.30 -15.55 -0.20
C LEU A 358 22.65 -15.07 -0.74
N SER A 359 22.68 -13.88 -1.37
CA SER A 359 23.93 -13.28 -1.87
C SER A 359 24.91 -12.96 -0.75
N LEU A 360 24.43 -12.49 0.40
CA LEU A 360 25.27 -12.17 1.56
C LEU A 360 25.83 -13.45 2.17
N ALA A 361 25.02 -14.51 2.30
CA ALA A 361 25.48 -15.82 2.74
C ALA A 361 26.56 -16.39 1.80
N HIS A 362 26.35 -16.30 0.48
CA HIS A 362 27.35 -16.71 -0.51
C HIS A 362 28.67 -15.94 -0.36
N THR A 363 28.58 -14.62 -0.16
CA THR A 363 29.75 -13.76 0.03
C THR A 363 30.47 -14.11 1.33
N LEU A 364 29.73 -14.32 2.42
CA LEU A 364 30.28 -14.72 3.72
C LEU A 364 31.01 -16.06 3.62
N VAL A 365 30.40 -17.07 2.99
CA VAL A 365 31.03 -18.38 2.75
C VAL A 365 32.28 -18.24 1.89
N CYS A 366 32.27 -17.38 0.87
CA CYS A 366 33.48 -17.13 0.08
C CYS A 366 34.57 -16.45 0.93
N LEU A 367 34.21 -15.51 1.79
CA LEU A 367 35.16 -14.82 2.69
C LEU A 367 35.76 -15.76 3.72
N THR A 368 34.97 -16.67 4.31
CA THR A 368 35.48 -17.63 5.31
C THR A 368 36.33 -18.74 4.70
N LEU A 369 36.10 -19.09 3.44
CA LEU A 369 36.85 -20.15 2.74
C LEU A 369 38.08 -19.65 1.99
N VAL A 370 38.27 -18.33 1.83
CA VAL A 370 39.46 -17.79 1.18
C VAL A 370 40.67 -18.00 2.07
N GLN A 371 41.60 -18.82 1.58
CA GLN A 371 42.93 -18.95 2.16
C GLN A 371 43.83 -17.88 1.54
N THR A 372 44.25 -16.91 2.35
CA THR A 372 45.22 -15.90 1.96
C THR A 372 46.63 -16.41 2.24
N PHE A 373 47.49 -16.42 1.22
CA PHE A 373 48.91 -16.68 1.39
C PHE A 373 49.71 -15.45 0.94
N PHE A 374 50.68 -15.03 1.74
CA PHE A 374 51.56 -13.91 1.41
C PHE A 374 52.85 -14.44 0.79
N ILE A 375 53.20 -13.94 -0.40
CA ILE A 375 54.50 -14.23 -1.03
C ILE A 375 55.44 -13.06 -0.77
N GLY A 376 56.51 -13.31 -0.03
CA GLY A 376 57.67 -12.42 -0.01
C GLY A 376 58.59 -12.73 -1.20
N TRP A 377 58.71 -11.79 -2.14
CA TRP A 377 59.56 -11.94 -3.34
C TRP A 377 61.05 -11.60 -3.11
N GLU A 378 61.49 -11.49 -1.86
CA GLU A 378 62.86 -11.09 -1.56
C GLU A 378 63.80 -12.29 -1.48
N ARG A 379 64.87 -12.26 -2.27
CA ARG A 379 65.88 -13.32 -2.28
C ARG A 379 66.69 -13.28 -0.97
N PRO A 380 66.95 -14.42 -0.31
CA PRO A 380 67.80 -14.44 0.87
C PRO A 380 69.17 -13.87 0.51
N ARG A 381 69.58 -12.80 1.21
CA ARG A 381 70.92 -12.26 1.05
C ARG A 381 71.86 -13.17 1.81
N ALA A 382 72.64 -13.98 1.09
CA ALA A 382 73.74 -14.71 1.70
C ALA A 382 74.65 -13.69 2.40
N LEU A 383 74.74 -13.76 3.73
CA LEU A 383 75.78 -13.05 4.46
C LEU A 383 77.11 -13.62 3.96
N LYS A 384 77.83 -12.84 3.15
CA LYS A 384 79.27 -13.07 3.00
C LYS A 384 79.87 -12.72 4.35
N ASN A 385 80.31 -13.75 5.10
CA ASN A 385 81.09 -13.57 6.31
C ASN A 385 82.21 -12.54 6.03
N PRO A 386 82.36 -11.46 6.82
CA PRO A 386 83.42 -10.47 6.63
C PRO A 386 84.83 -10.99 6.98
N GLU A 387 84.97 -12.25 7.41
CA GLU A 387 86.24 -12.83 7.82
C GLU A 387 86.73 -13.88 6.82
N GLN A 388 87.04 -13.45 5.60
CA GLN A 388 88.14 -14.05 4.85
C GLN A 388 88.67 -13.08 3.80
N LYS A 389 89.43 -12.07 4.25
CA LYS A 389 90.52 -11.54 3.43
C LYS A 389 91.48 -12.71 3.19
N ARG A 390 91.45 -13.30 2.00
CA ARG A 390 92.59 -14.07 1.50
C ARG A 390 93.44 -13.13 0.65
N PRO A 391 94.76 -13.04 0.86
CA PRO A 391 95.66 -12.65 -0.21
C PRO A 391 95.72 -13.80 -1.22
N ILE A 392 95.88 -13.41 -2.47
CA ILE A 392 96.11 -14.26 -3.62
C ILE A 392 97.53 -14.82 -3.46
N ASP A 393 97.67 -16.15 -3.36
CA ASP A 393 98.56 -16.97 -4.22
C ASP A 393 98.80 -18.39 -3.67
N GLU A 394 98.70 -19.33 -4.62
CA GLU A 394 99.33 -20.66 -4.71
C GLU A 394 98.92 -21.86 -3.82
N ALA A 395 98.32 -22.84 -4.53
CA ALA A 395 98.58 -24.29 -4.53
C ALA A 395 98.72 -25.08 -3.21
N LYS A 396 97.79 -26.01 -2.98
CA LYS A 396 98.01 -27.47 -3.15
C LYS A 396 96.82 -28.31 -2.67
N GLU A 397 96.66 -29.42 -3.36
CA GLU A 397 95.74 -30.52 -3.09
C GLU A 397 95.85 -31.05 -1.66
N ALA A 398 94.70 -31.25 -1.00
CA ALA A 398 94.54 -32.28 0.01
C ALA A 398 93.08 -32.76 0.01
N LYS A 399 92.93 -34.06 -0.24
CA LYS A 399 91.70 -34.84 -0.09
C LYS A 399 91.14 -34.68 1.33
N GLY A 400 89.83 -34.59 1.42
CA GLY A 400 89.08 -34.72 2.67
C GLY A 400 87.60 -34.50 2.43
N GLU A 401 86.86 -35.59 2.21
CA GLU A 401 85.40 -35.59 2.24
C GLU A 401 84.90 -34.97 3.55
N GLN A 402 84.23 -33.83 3.46
CA GLN A 402 83.28 -33.41 4.48
C GLN A 402 82.09 -32.76 3.78
N LYS A 403 81.14 -33.64 3.50
CA LYS A 403 79.69 -33.44 3.42
C LYS A 403 79.26 -31.96 3.40
N ALA A 404 79.01 -31.49 2.19
CA ALA A 404 78.17 -30.34 1.93
C ALA A 404 76.72 -30.66 2.34
N THR A 405 76.33 -30.35 3.57
CA THR A 405 74.91 -30.15 3.93
C THR A 405 74.83 -29.22 5.14
N ASP A 406 75.18 -27.95 4.97
CA ASP A 406 74.48 -26.90 5.70
C ASP A 406 74.57 -25.61 4.89
N SER A 407 73.73 -25.54 3.85
CA SER A 407 73.37 -24.25 3.30
C SER A 407 72.55 -23.56 4.38
N GLN A 408 73.23 -22.80 5.24
CA GLN A 408 72.63 -21.82 6.12
C GLN A 408 71.83 -20.85 5.26
N HIS A 409 70.57 -21.23 5.00
CA HIS A 409 69.55 -20.33 4.54
C HIS A 409 69.42 -19.27 5.62
N SER A 410 69.97 -18.08 5.38
CA SER A 410 69.67 -16.91 6.19
C SER A 410 68.14 -16.78 6.24
N SER A 411 67.55 -17.01 7.41
CA SER A 411 66.11 -16.98 7.59
C SER A 411 65.60 -15.59 7.22
N VAL A 412 64.62 -15.55 6.33
CA VAL A 412 63.94 -14.29 5.99
C VAL A 412 63.32 -13.76 7.28
N VAL A 413 63.59 -12.49 7.59
CA VAL A 413 63.18 -11.85 8.84
C VAL A 413 61.65 -11.86 8.98
N ILE A 414 61.14 -12.58 10.00
CA ILE A 414 59.70 -12.80 10.29
C ILE A 414 58.90 -11.49 10.42
N TRP A 415 59.55 -10.39 10.83
CA TRP A 415 58.92 -9.09 11.01
C TRP A 415 58.22 -8.54 9.76
N ARG A 416 58.67 -8.90 8.55
CA ARG A 416 58.01 -8.48 7.29
C ARG A 416 56.66 -9.15 7.10
N THR A 417 56.58 -10.44 7.40
CA THR A 417 55.32 -11.21 7.40
C THR A 417 54.39 -10.67 8.48
N TYR A 418 54.92 -10.31 9.65
CA TYR A 418 54.14 -9.70 10.73
C TYR A 418 53.57 -8.32 10.35
N LEU A 419 54.37 -7.46 9.73
CA LEU A 419 53.92 -6.14 9.26
C LEU A 419 52.81 -6.27 8.23
N ILE A 420 52.97 -7.14 7.23
CA ILE A 420 51.95 -7.37 6.21
C ILE A 420 50.68 -7.97 6.83
N ALA A 421 50.81 -8.88 7.78
CA ALA A 421 49.66 -9.43 8.51
C ALA A 421 48.94 -8.36 9.34
N ASN A 422 49.67 -7.43 9.96
CA ASN A 422 49.08 -6.31 10.69
C ASN A 422 48.31 -5.36 9.77
N GLU A 423 48.92 -4.93 8.66
CA GLU A 423 48.26 -4.07 7.67
C GLU A 423 47.03 -4.75 7.04
N TRP A 424 47.12 -6.05 6.80
CA TRP A 424 45.97 -6.83 6.31
C TRP A 424 44.83 -6.87 7.33
N ASN A 425 45.14 -7.01 8.62
CA ASN A 425 44.15 -6.96 9.69
C ASN A 425 43.48 -5.58 9.78
N GLU A 426 44.24 -4.50 9.63
CA GLU A 426 43.70 -3.13 9.60
C GLU A 426 42.77 -2.91 8.39
N LEU A 427 43.13 -3.44 7.22
CA LEU A 427 42.30 -3.36 6.02
C LEU A 427 40.97 -4.13 6.13
N GLN A 428 40.91 -5.21 6.94
CA GLN A 428 39.66 -5.94 7.18
C GLN A 428 38.64 -5.12 7.99
N LEU A 429 39.11 -4.18 8.81
CA LEU A 429 38.27 -3.29 9.61
C LEU A 429 37.95 -1.97 8.90
N TYR A 430 38.53 -1.73 7.72
CA TYR A 430 38.30 -0.51 6.96
C TYR A 430 36.87 -0.43 6.42
N ARG A 431 36.02 0.35 7.10
CA ARG A 431 34.64 0.56 6.70
C ARG A 431 34.55 1.69 5.68
N LYS A 432 34.01 1.41 4.49
CA LYS A 432 33.79 2.42 3.42
C LYS A 432 32.72 3.47 3.77
N THR A 433 31.87 3.21 4.76
CA THR A 433 30.78 4.12 5.15
C THR A 433 31.20 5.01 6.31
N ARG A 434 31.06 6.33 6.15
CA ARG A 434 31.29 7.30 7.24
C ARG A 434 30.05 7.35 8.15
N LEU A 435 30.23 7.03 9.43
CA LEU A 435 29.14 7.02 10.43
C LEU A 435 28.40 8.35 10.52
N SER A 436 29.13 9.47 10.44
CA SER A 436 28.58 10.82 10.52
C SER A 436 27.59 11.11 9.39
N VAL A 437 27.91 10.69 8.16
CA VAL A 437 27.00 10.87 7.00
C VAL A 437 25.76 10.01 7.17
N GLN A 438 25.92 8.78 7.66
CA GLN A 438 24.78 7.89 7.91
C GLN A 438 23.83 8.46 8.97
N LEU A 439 24.37 8.98 10.08
CA LEU A 439 23.58 9.62 11.13
C LEU A 439 22.86 10.87 10.63
N LEU A 440 23.54 11.73 9.87
CA LEU A 440 22.94 12.93 9.28
C LEU A 440 21.76 12.58 8.35
N THR A 441 21.93 11.59 7.48
CA THR A 441 20.86 11.15 6.57
C THR A 441 19.66 10.59 7.31
N VAL A 442 19.89 9.81 8.38
CA VAL A 442 18.79 9.27 9.21
C VAL A 442 18.07 10.39 9.95
N LEU A 443 18.81 11.36 10.52
CA LEU A 443 18.22 12.52 11.19
C LEU A 443 17.38 13.36 10.23
N PHE A 444 17.88 13.64 9.04
CA PHE A 444 17.13 14.37 8.00
C PHE A 444 15.83 13.65 7.62
N LEU A 445 15.88 12.32 7.45
CA LEU A 445 14.69 11.52 7.16
C LEU A 445 13.68 11.55 8.30
N LEU A 446 14.12 11.43 9.54
CA LEU A 446 13.24 11.43 10.72
C LEU A 446 12.56 12.79 10.93
N ASP A 447 13.33 13.88 10.77
CA ASP A 447 12.83 15.26 10.89
C ASP A 447 11.78 15.56 9.83
N TYR A 448 12.09 15.29 8.55
CA TYR A 448 11.15 15.50 7.45
C TYR A 448 9.89 14.61 7.56
N MET A 449 10.03 13.40 8.10
CA MET A 449 8.91 12.49 8.28
C MET A 449 8.04 12.86 9.50
N GLU A 450 8.45 13.84 10.31
CA GLU A 450 7.77 14.28 11.53
C GLU A 450 7.56 13.15 12.56
N PHE A 451 8.45 12.14 12.58
CA PHE A 451 8.34 11.02 13.53
C PHE A 451 8.61 11.42 14.99
N GLY A 452 9.17 12.61 15.22
CA GLY A 452 9.51 13.13 16.55
C GLY A 452 8.43 13.93 17.25
N ASN A 453 7.25 14.13 16.63
CA ASN A 453 6.13 14.89 17.20
C ASN A 453 4.92 14.01 17.52
#